data_AF-A0AAN9ASM1-F1
#
_entry.id   AF-A0AAN9ASM1-F1
#
_cell.length_a   1.000
_cell.length_b   1.000
_cell.length_c   1.000
_cell.angle_alpha   90.00
_cell.angle_beta   90.00
_cell.angle_gamma   90.00
#
_symmetry.space_group_name_H-M   'P 1'
#
loop_
_entity.id
_entity.type
_entity.pdbx_description
1 polymer ?
#
loop_
_entity_poly.entity_id
_entity_poly.type
_entity_poly.pdbx_seq_one_letter_code
_entity_poly.pdbx_strand_id
1 'polypeptide(L)'
;MKTRGVQYGIQRPDRQCGNVVTSHWYRGLCHPGGPTPCCNNSVCVNSSPHNCSCPRCFDLRDQIEADLATWRAQNEACQPRKMAVAEICTLLGNASVYFIGDSLVRHLYMAFAMLAKGTEDKVFHYTNMSADLSSLCRGRLLFSNMKCYLVALHSPVLCNGAVKTKFMELRSIGKTKQILTEILSLGNRSRSLVVFGIGCDDRYNADIIQQRIWKPLLQQMKSKKLTKPNIVWTTPHIFGVFKAETKDYRAELNQDFSHLHNFTHKMIAFLKQRSIPVLSSYNITMGVMSHDGVHHGMGVNMLRAKVLLHHIEELASRGQWW
;
A
#
# COMPACT_ATOMS: atom_id res chain seq x y z
N MET A 1 -4.60 -1.29 25.68
CA MET A 1 -5.26 -0.21 24.88
C MET A 1 -4.49 -0.01 23.59
N LYS A 2 -5.05 -0.37 22.43
CA LYS A 2 -4.44 -0.11 21.11
C LYS A 2 -5.40 0.72 20.26
N THR A 3 -5.50 2.00 20.60
CA THR A 3 -6.05 3.03 19.72
C THR A 3 -4.86 3.74 19.07
N ARG A 4 -4.40 3.20 17.94
CA ARG A 4 -3.62 4.00 16.97
C ARG A 4 -4.39 4.03 15.69
N GLY A 5 -5.33 4.96 15.66
CA GLY A 5 -5.73 5.55 14.41
C GLY A 5 -6.58 4.70 13.48
N VAL A 6 -7.32 3.73 13.98
CA VAL A 6 -8.39 3.10 13.21
C VAL A 6 -9.53 2.80 14.18
N GLN A 7 -10.78 3.15 13.84
CA GLN A 7 -11.92 2.73 14.67
C GLN A 7 -12.02 1.21 14.69
N TYR A 8 -12.00 0.63 15.88
CA TYR A 8 -12.11 -0.80 16.09
C TYR A 8 -13.60 -1.17 16.02
N GLY A 9 -13.98 -1.81 14.92
CA GLY A 9 -15.37 -2.13 14.61
C GLY A 9 -15.45 -3.19 13.53
N ILE A 10 -14.79 -4.33 13.75
CA ILE A 10 -14.83 -5.47 12.82
C ILE A 10 -16.20 -6.18 12.82
N GLN A 11 -17.02 -5.94 13.85
CA GLN A 11 -18.36 -6.50 13.95
C GLN A 11 -19.33 -5.77 13.03
N ARG A 12 -19.90 -6.52 12.08
CA ARG A 12 -20.95 -6.04 11.19
C ARG A 12 -22.18 -5.57 12.01
N PRO A 13 -22.90 -4.53 11.56
CA PRO A 13 -24.14 -4.07 12.21
C PRO A 13 -25.20 -5.17 12.34
N ASP A 14 -25.26 -6.09 11.37
CA ASP A 14 -26.18 -7.24 11.35
C ASP A 14 -25.73 -8.41 12.25
N ARG A 15 -24.61 -8.25 12.97
CA ARG A 15 -24.00 -9.25 13.86
C ARG A 15 -23.62 -10.56 13.17
N GLN A 16 -23.65 -10.62 11.84
CA GLN A 16 -23.19 -11.80 11.13
C GLN A 16 -21.67 -11.88 11.18
N CYS A 17 -21.17 -13.11 11.15
CA CYS A 17 -19.77 -13.43 11.02
C CYS A 17 -19.62 -14.61 10.06
N GLY A 18 -18.39 -14.94 9.68
CA GLY A 18 -18.11 -16.07 8.80
C GLY A 18 -17.04 -16.97 9.39
N ASN A 19 -17.24 -18.27 9.28
CA ASN A 19 -16.15 -19.24 9.28
C ASN A 19 -15.75 -19.41 7.83
N VAL A 20 -14.60 -18.87 7.43
CA VAL A 20 -14.06 -19.15 6.11
C VAL A 20 -13.16 -20.36 6.27
N VAL A 21 -13.49 -21.45 5.57
CA VAL A 21 -12.62 -22.61 5.44
C VAL A 21 -11.82 -22.40 4.15
N THR A 22 -10.56 -22.01 4.27
CA THR A 22 -9.58 -22.27 3.22
C THR A 22 -8.71 -23.45 3.67
N SER A 23 -7.52 -23.66 3.10
CA SER A 23 -6.51 -24.57 3.66
C SER A 23 -6.20 -24.31 5.15
N HIS A 24 -6.69 -23.19 5.71
CA HIS A 24 -6.61 -22.80 7.11
C HIS A 24 -8.00 -22.42 7.64
N TRP A 25 -8.26 -22.69 8.92
CA TRP A 25 -9.52 -22.30 9.57
C TRP A 25 -9.43 -20.86 10.06
N TYR A 26 -10.40 -20.02 9.68
CA TYR A 26 -10.56 -18.68 10.23
C TYR A 26 -11.81 -18.64 11.12
N ARG A 27 -11.70 -18.11 12.33
CA ARG A 27 -12.87 -17.78 13.17
C ARG A 27 -13.13 -16.28 13.11
N GLY A 28 -14.38 -15.94 12.81
CA GLY A 28 -14.80 -14.65 12.25
C GLY A 28 -14.65 -13.39 13.11
N LEU A 29 -14.93 -12.27 12.43
CA LEU A 29 -14.73 -10.84 12.71
C LEU A 29 -15.60 -10.25 13.85
N CYS A 30 -15.86 -10.99 14.92
CA CYS A 30 -16.62 -10.46 16.05
C CYS A 30 -15.76 -9.56 16.95
N HIS A 31 -16.35 -8.58 17.62
CA HIS A 31 -15.59 -7.62 18.45
C HIS A 31 -15.00 -8.33 19.69
N PRO A 32 -13.66 -8.48 19.81
CA PRO A 32 -13.05 -9.32 20.84
C PRO A 32 -13.28 -8.82 22.27
N GLY A 33 -13.40 -7.50 22.47
CA GLY A 33 -13.75 -6.90 23.77
C GLY A 33 -15.24 -6.60 23.91
N GLY A 34 -16.09 -7.15 23.04
CA GLY A 34 -17.51 -6.83 22.93
C GLY A 34 -18.39 -7.83 23.67
N PRO A 35 -19.70 -7.57 23.77
CA PRO A 35 -20.64 -8.47 24.44
C PRO A 35 -20.81 -9.81 23.69
N THR A 36 -20.39 -9.87 22.42
CA THR A 36 -20.49 -11.06 21.57
C THR A 36 -19.18 -11.34 20.84
N PRO A 37 -18.12 -11.82 21.52
CA PRO A 37 -16.76 -11.86 20.96
C PRO A 37 -16.47 -13.10 20.12
N CYS A 38 -17.36 -14.10 20.08
CA CYS A 38 -17.15 -15.34 19.33
C CYS A 38 -18.05 -15.42 18.10
N CYS A 39 -17.53 -15.96 17.00
CA CYS A 39 -18.34 -16.33 15.84
C CYS A 39 -18.84 -17.78 15.99
N ASN A 40 -20.16 -17.99 16.02
CA ASN A 40 -20.79 -19.31 16.06
C ASN A 40 -21.98 -19.36 15.10
N ASN A 41 -22.06 -20.39 14.25
CA ASN A 41 -23.11 -20.52 13.22
C ASN A 41 -23.37 -19.22 12.44
N SER A 42 -22.29 -18.56 12.02
CA SER A 42 -22.33 -17.29 11.27
C SER A 42 -22.95 -16.10 12.01
N VAL A 43 -23.06 -16.15 13.34
CA VAL A 43 -23.54 -15.06 14.18
C VAL A 43 -22.56 -14.79 15.33
N CYS A 44 -22.37 -13.52 15.68
CA CYS A 44 -21.60 -13.16 16.86
C CYS A 44 -22.38 -13.47 18.14
N VAL A 45 -21.82 -14.30 19.01
CA VAL A 45 -22.44 -14.80 20.24
C VAL A 45 -21.62 -14.42 21.48
N ASN A 46 -22.29 -14.31 22.61
CA ASN A 46 -21.66 -14.13 23.92
C ASN A 46 -21.04 -15.46 24.37
N SER A 47 -19.72 -15.49 24.53
CA SER A 47 -18.99 -16.64 25.05
C SER A 47 -17.60 -16.16 25.50
N SER A 48 -16.94 -16.94 26.35
CA SER A 48 -15.57 -16.63 26.80
C SER A 48 -14.61 -16.48 25.61
N PRO A 49 -13.71 -15.48 25.58
CA PRO A 49 -12.71 -15.30 24.53
C PRO A 49 -11.87 -16.55 24.23
N HIS A 50 -11.63 -17.39 25.25
CA HIS A 50 -10.93 -18.66 25.09
C HIS A 50 -11.70 -19.62 24.15
N ASN A 51 -13.03 -19.65 24.27
CA ASN A 51 -13.89 -20.52 23.46
C ASN A 51 -14.02 -20.03 22.01
N CYS A 52 -13.66 -18.76 21.74
CA CYS A 52 -13.62 -18.22 20.40
C CYS A 52 -12.38 -18.70 19.63
N SER A 53 -11.30 -19.07 20.31
CA SER A 53 -10.07 -19.53 19.69
C SER A 53 -10.13 -21.02 19.32
N CYS A 54 -9.36 -21.43 18.32
CA CYS A 54 -9.16 -22.85 18.02
C CYS A 54 -7.65 -23.11 17.79
N PRO A 55 -7.09 -24.26 18.20
CA PRO A 55 -5.64 -24.50 18.17
C PRO A 55 -4.99 -24.43 16.79
N ARG A 56 -5.78 -24.55 15.71
CA ARG A 56 -5.31 -24.50 14.31
C ARG A 56 -5.95 -23.36 13.51
N CYS A 57 -6.57 -22.39 14.19
CA CYS A 57 -7.21 -21.26 13.55
C CYS A 57 -6.35 -20.01 13.70
N PHE A 58 -6.37 -19.16 12.68
CA PHE A 58 -5.94 -17.78 12.87
C PHE A 58 -7.02 -17.03 13.64
N ASP A 59 -6.62 -16.35 14.72
CA ASP A 59 -7.48 -15.40 15.41
C ASP A 59 -7.42 -14.05 14.70
N LEU A 60 -8.45 -13.76 13.90
CA LEU A 60 -8.55 -12.53 13.12
C LEU A 60 -9.15 -11.38 13.91
N ARG A 61 -9.59 -11.61 15.16
CA ARG A 61 -10.25 -10.57 15.96
C ARG A 61 -9.29 -9.43 16.32
N ASP A 62 -8.01 -9.75 16.49
CA ASP A 62 -6.94 -8.77 16.75
C ASP A 62 -6.45 -8.07 15.47
N GLN A 63 -6.95 -8.45 14.29
CA GLN A 63 -6.59 -7.84 13.02
C GLN A 63 -7.61 -6.76 12.62
N ILE A 64 -7.10 -5.69 12.02
CA ILE A 64 -7.92 -4.61 11.48
C ILE A 64 -8.18 -4.88 10.00
N GLU A 65 -9.44 -5.05 9.62
CA GLU A 65 -9.85 -5.07 8.21
C GLU A 65 -9.97 -3.65 7.67
N ALA A 66 -8.89 -3.13 7.06
CA ALA A 66 -8.82 -1.73 6.62
C ALA A 66 -9.89 -1.35 5.59
N ASP A 67 -10.43 -2.31 4.84
CA ASP A 67 -11.52 -2.06 3.88
C ASP A 67 -12.85 -1.74 4.60
N LEU A 68 -12.99 -2.12 5.86
CA LEU A 68 -14.17 -1.90 6.70
C LEU A 68 -13.94 -0.85 7.80
N ALA A 69 -12.74 -0.29 7.88
CA ALA A 69 -12.33 0.54 9.01
C ALA A 69 -11.92 1.94 8.56
N THR A 70 -12.18 2.94 9.41
CA THR A 70 -11.79 4.33 9.15
C THR A 70 -10.46 4.63 9.81
N TRP A 71 -9.45 4.97 9.00
CA TRP A 71 -8.18 5.46 9.53
C TRP A 71 -8.31 6.89 10.10
N ARG A 72 -7.71 7.10 11.25
CA ARG A 72 -7.65 8.32 12.04
C ARG A 72 -6.18 8.62 12.37
N ALA A 73 -5.73 9.84 12.18
CA ALA A 73 -4.42 10.23 12.67
C ALA A 73 -4.41 10.30 14.21
N GLN A 74 -3.23 10.14 14.82
CA GLN A 74 -3.08 10.43 16.26
C GLN A 74 -3.24 11.92 16.55
N ASN A 75 -2.86 12.77 15.59
CA ASN A 75 -3.07 14.20 15.60
C ASN A 75 -4.05 14.53 14.48
N GLU A 76 -5.20 15.12 14.81
CA GLU A 76 -6.24 15.46 13.82
C GLU A 76 -5.72 16.38 12.71
N ALA A 77 -4.74 17.24 13.00
CA ALA A 77 -4.08 18.08 12.00
C ALA A 77 -3.31 17.28 10.93
N CYS A 78 -2.99 16.01 11.20
CA CYS A 78 -2.32 15.10 10.27
C CYS A 78 -3.30 14.16 9.53
N GLN A 79 -4.61 14.36 9.66
CA GLN A 79 -5.59 13.57 8.95
C GLN A 79 -5.60 13.93 7.46
N PRO A 80 -5.31 12.99 6.53
CA PRO A 80 -5.43 13.27 5.10
C PRO A 80 -6.89 13.54 4.74
N ARG A 81 -7.18 14.78 4.36
CA ARG A 81 -8.50 15.14 3.82
C ARG A 81 -8.75 14.46 2.47
N LYS A 82 -10.01 14.25 2.14
CA LYS A 82 -10.42 13.81 0.81
C LYS A 82 -10.28 14.99 -0.16
N MET A 83 -9.50 14.82 -1.23
CA MET A 83 -9.42 15.79 -2.33
C MET A 83 -10.46 15.43 -3.39
N ALA A 84 -11.08 16.45 -3.99
CA ALA A 84 -11.97 16.24 -5.13
C ALA A 84 -11.17 15.89 -6.40
N VAL A 85 -11.78 15.21 -7.37
CA VAL A 85 -11.11 14.86 -8.64
C VAL A 85 -10.58 16.10 -9.35
N ALA A 86 -11.37 17.17 -9.42
CA ALA A 86 -10.97 18.43 -10.04
C ALA A 86 -9.74 19.05 -9.34
N GLU A 87 -9.67 18.93 -8.02
CA GLU A 87 -8.55 19.41 -7.22
C GLU A 87 -7.28 18.59 -7.47
N ILE A 88 -7.40 17.25 -7.49
CA ILE A 88 -6.31 16.35 -7.85
C ILE A 88 -5.80 16.67 -9.27
N CYS A 89 -6.70 16.90 -10.21
CA CYS A 89 -6.33 17.20 -11.59
C CYS A 89 -5.66 18.56 -11.75
N THR A 90 -6.09 19.58 -11.02
CA THR A 90 -5.39 20.88 -10.96
C THR A 90 -4.00 20.72 -10.35
N LEU A 91 -3.89 19.99 -9.23
CA LEU A 91 -2.62 19.73 -8.56
C LEU A 91 -1.62 19.01 -9.48
N LEU A 92 -2.09 18.01 -10.23
CA LEU A 92 -1.27 17.17 -11.10
C LEU A 92 -1.14 17.69 -12.54
N GLY A 93 -1.83 18.76 -12.94
CA GLY A 93 -1.86 19.20 -14.34
C GLY A 93 -0.46 19.30 -14.96
N ASN A 94 -0.28 18.71 -16.15
CA ASN A 94 1.00 18.60 -16.87
C ASN A 94 2.13 17.84 -16.14
N ALA A 95 1.83 17.10 -15.07
CA ALA A 95 2.82 16.34 -14.34
C ALA A 95 3.17 15.00 -15.00
N SER A 96 4.37 14.51 -14.70
CA SER A 96 4.81 13.14 -14.98
C SER A 96 4.99 12.37 -13.67
N VAL A 97 4.12 11.40 -13.39
CA VAL A 97 4.16 10.61 -12.15
C VAL A 97 4.45 9.14 -12.45
N TYR A 98 5.65 8.70 -12.11
CA TYR A 98 6.14 7.35 -12.38
C TYR A 98 6.15 6.52 -11.10
N PHE A 99 5.57 5.33 -11.17
CA PHE A 99 5.57 4.34 -10.09
C PHE A 99 6.49 3.19 -10.49
N ILE A 100 7.60 3.03 -9.78
CA ILE A 100 8.65 2.05 -10.10
C ILE A 100 8.80 1.12 -8.91
N GLY A 101 8.63 -0.18 -9.11
CA GLY A 101 8.88 -1.11 -8.02
C GLY A 101 8.23 -2.47 -8.16
N ASP A 102 7.97 -3.06 -7.01
CA ASP A 102 7.29 -4.35 -6.86
C ASP A 102 5.76 -4.22 -6.80
N SER A 103 5.11 -5.34 -6.47
CA SER A 103 3.66 -5.44 -6.33
C SER A 103 3.07 -4.54 -5.23
N LEU A 104 3.86 -4.07 -4.26
CA LEU A 104 3.42 -3.11 -3.24
C LEU A 104 3.31 -1.69 -3.81
N VAL A 105 4.19 -1.36 -4.76
CA VAL A 105 4.12 -0.11 -5.54
C VAL A 105 2.97 -0.18 -6.55
N ARG A 106 2.73 -1.34 -7.15
CA ARG A 106 1.56 -1.59 -8.03
C ARG A 106 0.25 -1.22 -7.33
N HIS A 107 0.04 -1.70 -6.11
CA HIS A 107 -1.19 -1.38 -5.36
C HIS A 107 -1.31 0.10 -5.02
N LEU A 108 -0.21 0.78 -4.73
CA LEU A 108 -0.21 2.22 -4.53
C LEU A 108 -0.57 2.98 -5.82
N TYR A 109 -0.02 2.57 -6.96
CA TYR A 109 -0.35 3.15 -8.26
C TYR A 109 -1.85 3.02 -8.58
N MET A 110 -2.41 1.83 -8.38
CA MET A 110 -3.83 1.58 -8.61
C MET A 110 -4.69 2.51 -7.75
N ALA A 111 -4.42 2.60 -6.45
CA ALA A 111 -5.16 3.49 -5.55
C ALA A 111 -4.99 4.98 -5.91
N PHE A 112 -3.79 5.40 -6.34
CA PHE A 112 -3.54 6.76 -6.81
C PHE A 112 -4.40 7.09 -8.05
N ALA A 113 -4.42 6.20 -9.03
CA ALA A 113 -5.27 6.37 -10.20
C ALA A 113 -6.77 6.41 -9.81
N MET A 114 -7.20 5.65 -8.79
CA MET A 114 -8.60 5.56 -8.32
C MET A 114 -9.07 6.91 -7.81
N LEU A 115 -8.25 7.55 -6.99
CA LEU A 115 -8.49 8.90 -6.51
C LEU A 115 -8.54 9.91 -7.66
N ALA A 116 -7.59 9.83 -8.61
CA ALA A 116 -7.52 10.76 -9.73
C ALA A 116 -8.66 10.61 -10.76
N LYS A 117 -9.35 9.47 -10.82
CA LYS A 117 -10.53 9.26 -11.68
C LYS A 117 -11.87 9.40 -10.94
N GLY A 118 -11.86 9.41 -9.61
CA GLY A 118 -13.09 9.42 -8.81
C GLY A 118 -13.84 8.09 -8.81
N THR A 119 -13.16 6.99 -9.10
CA THR A 119 -13.74 5.64 -9.10
C THR A 119 -13.40 4.93 -7.80
N GLU A 120 -13.89 5.46 -6.68
CA GLU A 120 -13.81 4.76 -5.39
C GLU A 120 -14.65 3.48 -5.53
N ASP A 121 -14.06 2.30 -5.26
CA ASP A 121 -14.68 0.95 -5.28
C ASP A 121 -14.77 0.16 -6.60
N LYS A 122 -14.49 0.76 -7.76
CA LYS A 122 -14.55 0.10 -9.08
C LYS A 122 -13.25 0.25 -9.86
N VAL A 123 -12.98 -0.70 -10.76
CA VAL A 123 -11.95 -0.50 -11.79
C VAL A 123 -12.35 0.71 -12.63
N PHE A 124 -11.35 1.47 -13.06
CA PHE A 124 -11.53 2.40 -14.18
C PHE A 124 -12.18 1.68 -15.34
N HIS A 125 -13.21 2.27 -15.92
CA HIS A 125 -13.78 1.76 -17.16
C HIS A 125 -12.66 1.68 -18.21
N TYR A 126 -12.23 0.46 -18.49
CA TYR A 126 -11.43 0.13 -19.64
C TYR A 126 -12.41 -0.07 -20.79
N THR A 127 -12.18 0.64 -21.89
CA THR A 127 -12.95 0.44 -23.13
C THR A 127 -12.80 -1.02 -23.53
N ASN A 128 -13.90 -1.79 -23.47
CA ASN A 128 -14.01 -3.25 -23.71
C ASN A 128 -13.94 -4.17 -22.47
N MET A 129 -14.15 -3.67 -21.26
CA MET A 129 -14.37 -4.57 -20.12
C MET A 129 -15.74 -5.28 -20.22
N SER A 130 -15.76 -6.62 -20.09
CA SER A 130 -17.02 -7.37 -20.03
C SER A 130 -17.80 -7.08 -18.76
N ALA A 131 -19.13 -7.27 -18.80
CA ALA A 131 -19.99 -7.11 -17.62
C ALA A 131 -19.54 -7.99 -16.44
N ASP A 132 -19.15 -9.24 -16.72
CA ASP A 132 -18.64 -10.16 -15.71
C ASP A 132 -17.36 -9.66 -15.05
N LEU A 133 -16.41 -9.14 -15.84
CA LEU A 133 -15.17 -8.61 -15.30
C LEU A 133 -15.40 -7.33 -14.50
N SER A 134 -16.32 -6.47 -14.94
CA SER A 134 -16.73 -5.28 -14.20
C SER A 134 -17.43 -5.60 -12.88
N SER A 135 -18.19 -6.70 -12.84
CA SER A 135 -18.82 -7.20 -11.61
C SER A 135 -17.78 -7.78 -10.65
N LEU A 136 -16.84 -8.59 -11.17
CA LEU A 136 -15.77 -9.22 -10.40
C LEU A 136 -14.83 -8.18 -9.78
N CYS A 137 -14.45 -7.16 -10.53
CA CYS A 137 -13.37 -6.26 -10.15
C CYS A 137 -13.86 -5.05 -9.34
N ARG A 138 -14.41 -5.35 -8.17
CA ARG A 138 -14.90 -4.37 -7.19
C ARG A 138 -14.25 -4.60 -5.81
N GLY A 139 -14.14 -3.53 -5.04
CA GLY A 139 -13.62 -3.57 -3.67
C GLY A 139 -12.28 -4.30 -3.55
N ARG A 140 -12.17 -5.26 -2.62
CA ARG A 140 -10.94 -6.03 -2.35
C ARG A 140 -10.41 -6.80 -3.57
N LEU A 141 -11.31 -7.32 -4.41
CA LEU A 141 -10.93 -8.14 -5.57
C LEU A 141 -10.15 -7.33 -6.61
N LEU A 142 -10.29 -6.01 -6.63
CA LEU A 142 -9.47 -5.14 -7.45
C LEU A 142 -7.97 -5.29 -7.17
N PHE A 143 -7.61 -5.50 -5.89
CA PHE A 143 -6.23 -5.60 -5.45
C PHE A 143 -5.72 -7.04 -5.40
N SER A 144 -6.60 -8.02 -5.16
CA SER A 144 -6.20 -9.41 -4.99
C SER A 144 -6.37 -10.30 -6.22
N ASN A 145 -7.20 -9.92 -7.21
CA ASN A 145 -7.45 -10.74 -8.39
C ASN A 145 -6.58 -10.31 -9.58
N MET A 146 -5.86 -11.27 -10.16
CA MET A 146 -4.97 -11.03 -11.31
C MET A 146 -5.63 -10.39 -12.51
N LYS A 147 -6.83 -10.85 -12.88
CA LYS A 147 -7.55 -10.27 -14.02
C LYS A 147 -7.87 -8.81 -13.78
N CYS A 148 -8.19 -8.45 -12.54
CA CYS A 148 -8.57 -7.09 -12.17
C CYS A 148 -7.39 -6.13 -12.19
N TYR A 149 -6.28 -6.50 -11.56
CA TYR A 149 -5.13 -5.59 -11.55
C TYR A 149 -4.46 -5.48 -12.92
N LEU A 150 -4.45 -6.52 -13.76
CA LEU A 150 -3.90 -6.42 -15.12
C LEU A 150 -4.66 -5.39 -15.95
N VAL A 151 -5.99 -5.34 -15.83
CA VAL A 151 -6.79 -4.30 -16.49
C VAL A 151 -6.56 -2.92 -15.88
N ALA A 152 -6.46 -2.83 -14.54
CA ALA A 152 -6.19 -1.56 -13.86
C ALA A 152 -4.82 -0.95 -14.21
N LEU A 153 -3.87 -1.77 -14.65
CA LEU A 153 -2.52 -1.35 -15.04
C LEU A 153 -2.40 -0.78 -16.45
N HIS A 154 -3.40 -0.99 -17.33
CA HIS A 154 -3.39 -0.35 -18.63
C HIS A 154 -3.54 1.16 -18.47
N SER A 155 -2.39 1.86 -18.60
CA SER A 155 -2.16 3.29 -18.36
C SER A 155 -3.44 4.13 -18.43
N PRO A 156 -4.12 4.35 -17.28
CA PRO A 156 -5.38 5.04 -17.27
C PRO A 156 -5.13 6.47 -17.73
N VAL A 157 -5.95 6.94 -18.68
CA VAL A 157 -6.02 8.36 -19.01
C VAL A 157 -6.50 9.11 -17.78
N LEU A 158 -5.61 9.81 -17.09
CA LEU A 158 -5.91 10.60 -15.89
C LEU A 158 -6.09 12.07 -16.28
N CYS A 159 -7.10 12.72 -15.70
CA CYS A 159 -7.34 14.16 -15.88
C CYS A 159 -7.37 14.58 -17.36
N ASN A 160 -8.16 13.87 -18.17
CA ASN A 160 -8.28 14.10 -19.62
C ASN A 160 -6.94 14.07 -20.37
N GLY A 161 -5.98 13.27 -19.89
CA GLY A 161 -4.65 13.13 -20.49
C GLY A 161 -3.64 14.20 -20.08
N ALA A 162 -4.04 15.15 -19.22
CA ALA A 162 -3.14 16.18 -18.71
C ALA A 162 -2.04 15.63 -17.78
N VAL A 163 -2.20 14.42 -17.25
CA VAL A 163 -1.23 13.78 -16.36
C VAL A 163 -0.64 12.56 -17.03
N LYS A 164 0.69 12.54 -17.20
CA LYS A 164 1.43 11.38 -17.70
C LYS A 164 1.72 10.46 -16.53
N THR A 165 1.12 9.27 -16.52
CA THR A 165 1.43 8.26 -15.51
C THR A 165 1.98 6.99 -16.12
N LYS A 166 2.92 6.36 -15.41
CA LYS A 166 3.55 5.10 -15.82
C LYS A 166 3.78 4.23 -14.60
N PHE A 167 3.35 2.98 -14.66
CA PHE A 167 3.78 1.95 -13.72
C PHE A 167 4.81 1.04 -14.38
N MET A 168 5.87 0.70 -13.65
CA MET A 168 6.93 -0.19 -14.11
C MET A 168 7.25 -1.20 -13.01
N GLU A 169 6.99 -2.47 -13.32
CA GLU A 169 7.26 -3.58 -12.42
C GLU A 169 8.76 -3.98 -12.50
N LEU A 170 9.59 -3.22 -11.78
CA LEU A 170 11.03 -3.43 -11.67
C LEU A 170 11.36 -3.87 -10.25
N ARG A 171 11.19 -5.16 -9.99
CA ARG A 171 11.04 -5.71 -8.63
C ARG A 171 12.32 -5.94 -7.83
N SER A 172 13.48 -5.96 -8.49
CA SER A 172 14.76 -6.33 -7.86
C SER A 172 15.96 -5.58 -8.41
N ILE A 173 17.11 -5.71 -7.73
CA ILE A 173 18.39 -5.16 -8.19
C ILE A 173 18.83 -5.66 -9.56
N GLY A 174 18.31 -6.79 -10.04
CA GLY A 174 18.57 -7.29 -11.40
C GLY A 174 18.10 -6.30 -12.48
N LYS A 175 17.19 -5.39 -12.15
CA LYS A 175 16.67 -4.34 -13.03
C LYS A 175 17.35 -2.98 -12.85
N THR A 176 18.45 -2.90 -12.10
CA THR A 176 19.16 -1.64 -11.78
C THR A 176 19.34 -0.73 -12.99
N LYS A 177 19.84 -1.24 -14.13
CA LYS A 177 20.05 -0.42 -15.33
C LYS A 177 18.77 0.26 -15.80
N GLN A 178 17.65 -0.49 -15.83
CA GLN A 178 16.35 0.05 -16.23
C GLN A 178 15.81 1.05 -15.21
N ILE A 179 15.94 0.76 -13.91
CA ILE A 179 15.53 1.67 -12.82
C ILE A 179 16.27 3.02 -12.95
N LEU A 180 17.60 2.97 -13.11
CA LEU A 180 18.41 4.19 -13.25
C LEU A 180 18.02 4.97 -14.51
N THR A 181 17.88 4.30 -15.66
CA THR A 181 17.48 4.94 -16.91
C THR A 181 16.14 5.68 -16.77
N GLU A 182 15.13 5.03 -16.20
CA GLU A 182 13.78 5.59 -16.09
C GLU A 182 13.74 6.79 -15.15
N ILE A 183 14.39 6.70 -13.98
CA ILE A 183 14.46 7.83 -13.03
C ILE A 183 15.25 9.00 -13.64
N LEU A 184 16.40 8.72 -14.25
CA LEU A 184 17.25 9.76 -14.85
C LEU A 184 16.59 10.41 -16.09
N SER A 185 15.70 9.71 -16.79
CA SER A 185 14.92 10.27 -17.91
C SER A 185 13.98 11.40 -17.50
N LEU A 186 13.67 11.49 -16.21
CA LEU A 186 12.91 12.59 -15.61
C LEU A 186 13.80 13.69 -15.04
N GLY A 187 15.13 13.56 -15.14
CA GLY A 187 16.04 14.65 -14.78
C GLY A 187 15.73 15.91 -15.58
N ASN A 188 15.70 17.05 -14.91
CA ASN A 188 15.33 18.36 -15.45
C ASN A 188 13.87 18.49 -15.94
N ARG A 189 13.03 17.46 -15.84
CA ARG A 189 11.62 17.58 -16.17
C ARG A 189 10.89 18.26 -15.03
N SER A 190 10.20 19.32 -15.38
CA SER A 190 9.26 19.97 -14.50
C SER A 190 8.09 19.05 -14.14
N ARG A 191 7.57 19.24 -12.92
CA ARG A 191 6.41 18.57 -12.32
C ARG A 191 6.53 17.06 -12.45
N SER A 192 7.71 16.55 -12.13
CA SER A 192 8.01 15.12 -12.20
C SER A 192 8.14 14.52 -10.80
N LEU A 193 7.51 13.35 -10.62
CA LEU A 193 7.55 12.56 -9.41
C LEU A 193 7.84 11.10 -9.74
N VAL A 194 8.78 10.52 -9.01
CA VAL A 194 9.02 9.08 -8.96
C VAL A 194 8.61 8.56 -7.58
N VAL A 195 7.66 7.64 -7.57
CA VAL A 195 7.35 6.82 -6.39
C VAL A 195 8.08 5.50 -6.57
N PHE A 196 9.09 5.26 -5.71
CA PHE A 196 10.01 4.14 -5.86
C PHE A 196 9.99 3.22 -4.63
N GLY A 197 9.92 1.91 -4.83
CA GLY A 197 9.98 0.95 -3.73
C GLY A 197 10.30 -0.46 -4.22
N ILE A 198 11.35 -1.07 -3.68
CA ILE A 198 11.71 -2.47 -3.91
C ILE A 198 12.27 -3.08 -2.63
N GLY A 199 12.43 -4.40 -2.61
CA GLY A 199 13.17 -5.09 -1.55
C GLY A 199 12.67 -6.49 -1.26
N CYS A 200 11.43 -6.81 -1.61
CA CYS A 200 10.87 -8.15 -1.41
C CYS A 200 11.71 -9.22 -2.12
N ASP A 201 11.95 -9.04 -3.42
CA ASP A 201 12.73 -9.97 -4.24
C ASP A 201 14.25 -9.95 -3.91
N ASP A 202 14.71 -8.95 -3.16
CA ASP A 202 16.10 -8.81 -2.73
C ASP A 202 16.30 -9.21 -1.25
N ARG A 203 15.35 -9.98 -0.69
CA ARG A 203 15.35 -10.47 0.70
C ARG A 203 15.53 -9.34 1.74
N TYR A 204 14.98 -8.17 1.44
CA TYR A 204 15.07 -6.98 2.29
C TYR A 204 16.53 -6.60 2.64
N ASN A 205 17.46 -6.77 1.70
CA ASN A 205 18.85 -6.38 1.91
C ASN A 205 19.06 -4.88 1.59
N ALA A 206 19.08 -4.05 2.64
CA ALA A 206 19.22 -2.60 2.49
C ALA A 206 20.58 -2.19 1.91
N ASP A 207 21.66 -2.90 2.27
CA ASP A 207 23.01 -2.58 1.80
C ASP A 207 23.11 -2.73 0.28
N ILE A 208 22.59 -3.83 -0.25
CA ILE A 208 22.62 -4.11 -1.69
C ILE A 208 21.80 -3.06 -2.45
N ILE A 209 20.61 -2.70 -1.97
CA ILE A 209 19.77 -1.66 -2.61
C ILE A 209 20.46 -0.30 -2.56
N GLN A 210 21.06 0.06 -1.42
CA GLN A 210 21.81 1.32 -1.30
C GLN A 210 23.01 1.35 -2.25
N GLN A 211 23.79 0.27 -2.31
CA GLN A 211 25.01 0.20 -3.11
C GLN A 211 24.74 0.12 -4.61
N ARG A 212 23.74 -0.65 -5.04
CA ARG A 212 23.50 -0.91 -6.46
C ARG A 212 22.55 0.09 -7.10
N ILE A 213 21.65 0.72 -6.34
CA ILE A 213 20.65 1.63 -6.90
C ILE A 213 20.89 3.05 -6.42
N TRP A 214 20.76 3.31 -5.13
CA TRP A 214 20.72 4.69 -4.64
C TRP A 214 22.05 5.43 -4.78
N LYS A 215 23.17 4.81 -4.40
CA LYS A 215 24.49 5.44 -4.55
C LYS A 215 24.79 5.76 -6.04
N PRO A 216 24.63 4.82 -7.00
CA PRO A 216 24.82 5.11 -8.42
C PRO A 216 23.84 6.15 -8.96
N LEU A 217 22.57 6.10 -8.56
CA LEU A 217 21.56 7.09 -8.97
C LEU A 217 22.01 8.50 -8.58
N LEU A 218 22.32 8.71 -7.30
CA LEU A 218 22.72 10.02 -6.78
C LEU A 218 24.03 10.50 -7.40
N GLN A 219 24.99 9.59 -7.61
CA GLN A 219 26.24 9.91 -8.30
C GLN A 219 26.00 10.36 -9.74
N GLN A 220 25.14 9.66 -10.50
CA GLN A 220 24.83 10.01 -11.88
C GLN A 220 24.05 11.31 -12.00
N MET A 221 23.12 11.58 -11.07
CA MET A 221 22.39 12.84 -11.04
C MET A 221 23.35 14.01 -10.80
N LYS A 222 24.30 13.85 -9.86
CA LYS A 222 25.33 14.85 -9.60
C LYS A 222 26.27 15.04 -10.80
N SER A 223 26.77 13.95 -11.40
CA SER A 223 27.73 14.03 -12.51
C SER A 223 27.13 14.64 -13.78
N LYS A 224 25.85 14.34 -14.07
CA LYS A 224 25.11 14.90 -15.20
C LYS A 224 24.50 16.28 -14.92
N LYS A 225 24.74 16.85 -13.73
CA LYS A 225 24.15 18.12 -13.27
C LYS A 225 22.62 18.18 -13.47
N LEU A 226 21.94 17.05 -13.25
CA LEU A 226 20.49 16.98 -13.39
C LEU A 226 19.82 17.60 -12.17
N THR A 227 18.84 18.46 -12.40
CA THR A 227 17.89 18.82 -11.35
C THR A 227 17.12 17.56 -10.98
N LYS A 228 17.16 17.24 -9.68
CA LYS A 228 16.58 16.01 -9.14
C LYS A 228 15.07 16.01 -9.35
N PRO A 229 14.47 15.00 -10.03
CA PRO A 229 13.02 14.86 -10.00
C PRO A 229 12.58 14.65 -8.55
N ASN A 230 11.33 14.96 -8.22
CA ASN A 230 10.83 14.59 -6.89
C ASN A 230 10.86 13.06 -6.80
N ILE A 231 11.54 12.51 -5.78
CA ILE A 231 11.60 11.06 -5.57
C ILE A 231 11.09 10.78 -4.17
N VAL A 232 10.06 9.95 -4.07
CA VAL A 232 9.50 9.45 -2.82
C VAL A 232 9.79 7.96 -2.74
N TRP A 233 10.48 7.53 -1.70
CA TRP A 233 10.64 6.10 -1.41
C TRP A 233 9.41 5.58 -0.66
N THR A 234 8.84 4.45 -1.06
CA THR A 234 7.84 3.75 -0.26
C THR A 234 8.46 2.54 0.41
N THR A 235 8.22 2.38 1.71
CA THR A 235 8.65 1.18 2.43
C THR A 235 7.74 0.00 2.12
N PRO A 236 8.19 -1.25 2.31
CA PRO A 236 7.32 -2.41 2.31
C PRO A 236 6.31 -2.38 3.47
N HIS A 237 5.35 -3.31 3.40
CA HIS A 237 4.34 -3.54 4.45
C HIS A 237 4.87 -4.46 5.55
N ILE A 238 4.35 -4.29 6.75
CA ILE A 238 4.44 -5.33 7.79
C ILE A 238 3.69 -6.55 7.29
N PHE A 239 4.31 -7.73 7.42
CA PHE A 239 3.64 -8.97 7.06
C PHE A 239 2.40 -9.21 7.92
N GLY A 240 1.34 -9.70 7.28
CA GLY A 240 0.15 -10.13 7.99
C GLY A 240 0.23 -11.59 8.39
N VAL A 241 -0.75 -12.00 9.17
CA VAL A 241 -0.83 -13.35 9.76
C VAL A 241 -0.85 -14.47 8.72
N PHE A 242 -1.24 -14.20 7.47
CA PHE A 242 -1.29 -15.22 6.40
C PHE A 242 0.03 -15.47 5.67
N LYS A 243 1.13 -14.80 6.02
CA LYS A 243 2.41 -15.03 5.33
C LYS A 243 3.03 -16.38 5.70
N ALA A 244 2.73 -16.90 6.87
CA ALA A 244 3.28 -18.17 7.34
C ALA A 244 2.43 -19.34 6.80
N GLU A 245 2.98 -20.10 5.85
CA GLU A 245 2.36 -21.33 5.33
C GLU A 245 2.67 -22.58 6.20
N THR A 246 3.43 -22.45 7.30
CA THR A 246 4.03 -23.60 8.01
C THR A 246 3.81 -23.60 9.54
N LYS A 247 4.03 -24.78 10.15
CA LYS A 247 3.78 -25.09 11.58
C LYS A 247 4.58 -24.25 12.59
N ASP A 248 5.66 -23.58 12.17
CA ASP A 248 6.50 -22.73 13.04
C ASP A 248 6.19 -21.24 12.88
N TYR A 249 4.89 -20.94 12.84
CA TYR A 249 4.24 -19.62 12.80
C TYR A 249 5.04 -18.48 13.46
N ARG A 250 5.54 -18.67 14.69
CA ARG A 250 6.21 -17.58 15.43
C ARG A 250 7.67 -17.39 15.05
N ALA A 251 8.41 -18.46 14.78
CA ALA A 251 9.86 -18.34 14.56
C ALA A 251 10.16 -17.72 13.20
N GLU A 252 9.50 -18.19 12.14
CA GLU A 252 9.70 -17.68 10.77
C GLU A 252 9.18 -16.24 10.63
N LEU A 253 7.99 -15.93 11.16
CA LEU A 253 7.48 -14.57 11.19
C LEU A 253 8.41 -13.64 11.97
N ASN A 254 8.94 -14.05 13.13
CA ASN A 254 9.83 -13.19 13.91
C ASN A 254 11.13 -12.87 13.16
N GLN A 255 11.71 -13.85 12.45
CA GLN A 255 12.90 -13.62 11.63
C GLN A 255 12.58 -12.69 10.45
N ASP A 256 11.48 -12.95 9.74
CA ASP A 256 11.02 -12.12 8.63
C ASP A 256 10.70 -10.68 9.06
N PHE A 257 10.04 -10.52 10.22
CA PHE A 257 9.79 -9.20 10.81
C PHE A 257 11.08 -8.49 11.17
N SER A 258 12.06 -9.21 11.74
CA SER A 258 13.37 -8.64 12.05
C SER A 258 14.10 -8.16 10.80
N HIS A 259 14.13 -8.96 9.73
CA HIS A 259 14.72 -8.58 8.45
C HIS A 259 14.02 -7.36 7.85
N LEU A 260 12.69 -7.38 7.79
CA LEU A 260 11.90 -6.27 7.27
C LEU A 260 12.06 -4.99 8.11
N HIS A 261 12.09 -5.12 9.43
CA HIS A 261 12.27 -4.01 10.36
C HIS A 261 13.63 -3.37 10.17
N ASN A 262 14.70 -4.18 10.18
CA ASN A 262 16.07 -3.72 9.96
C ASN A 262 16.23 -3.06 8.58
N PHE A 263 15.67 -3.67 7.55
CA PHE A 263 15.63 -3.09 6.20
C PHE A 263 14.97 -1.71 6.19
N THR A 264 13.77 -1.62 6.74
CA THR A 264 12.97 -0.39 6.75
C THR A 264 13.68 0.73 7.50
N HIS A 265 14.19 0.45 8.69
CA HIS A 265 14.94 1.42 9.49
C HIS A 265 16.22 1.88 8.79
N LYS A 266 17.00 0.95 8.23
CA LYS A 266 18.25 1.27 7.54
C LYS A 266 18.02 2.08 6.27
N MET A 267 16.99 1.76 5.49
CA MET A 267 16.60 2.54 4.31
C MET A 267 16.10 3.93 4.68
N ILE A 268 15.23 4.06 5.69
CA ILE A 268 14.74 5.36 6.15
C ILE A 268 15.90 6.25 6.61
N ALA A 269 16.82 5.72 7.42
CA ALA A 269 17.98 6.47 7.89
C ALA A 269 18.86 6.96 6.73
N PHE A 270 19.18 6.06 5.80
CA PHE A 270 19.99 6.38 4.62
C PHE A 270 19.36 7.49 3.74
N LEU A 271 18.05 7.43 3.52
CA LEU A 271 17.32 8.36 2.64
C LEU A 271 17.05 9.71 3.30
N LYS A 272 16.74 9.73 4.60
CA LYS A 272 16.54 10.97 5.37
C LYS A 272 17.81 11.83 5.39
N GLN A 273 18.98 11.23 5.57
CA GLN A 273 20.27 11.93 5.50
C GLN A 273 20.53 12.62 4.15
N ARG A 274 19.77 12.27 3.11
CA ARG A 274 19.90 12.76 1.74
C ARG A 274 18.67 13.54 1.28
N SER A 275 17.81 13.94 2.22
CA SER A 275 16.57 14.68 1.96
C SER A 275 15.71 14.01 0.88
N ILE A 276 15.58 12.69 0.96
CA ILE A 276 14.65 11.91 0.13
C ILE A 276 13.44 11.56 1.01
N PRO A 277 12.24 12.09 0.69
CA PRO A 277 11.02 11.75 1.41
C PRO A 277 10.74 10.24 1.40
N VAL A 278 10.18 9.76 2.51
CA VAL A 278 9.78 8.35 2.66
C VAL A 278 8.31 8.27 3.02
N LEU A 279 7.53 7.63 2.14
CA LEU A 279 6.18 7.17 2.42
C LEU A 279 6.25 5.84 3.19
N SER A 280 6.29 5.93 4.52
CA SER A 280 6.36 4.74 5.38
C SER A 280 5.02 4.04 5.46
N SER A 281 4.99 2.79 4.99
CA SER A 281 3.84 1.91 5.12
C SER A 281 3.90 1.04 6.39
N TYR A 282 5.01 1.06 7.12
CA TYR A 282 5.26 0.16 8.26
C TYR A 282 4.22 0.36 9.37
N ASN A 283 4.07 1.59 9.87
CA ASN A 283 3.15 1.86 10.98
C ASN A 283 1.67 1.72 10.59
N ILE A 284 1.31 2.03 9.35
CA ILE A 284 -0.08 1.96 8.87
C ILE A 284 -0.53 0.53 8.56
N THR A 285 0.39 -0.44 8.53
CA THR A 285 0.09 -1.86 8.28
C THR A 285 0.21 -2.72 9.53
N MET A 286 0.68 -2.15 10.64
CA MET A 286 0.82 -2.87 11.91
C MET A 286 -0.56 -3.29 12.45
N GLY A 287 -0.78 -4.60 12.57
CA GLY A 287 -2.06 -5.15 13.03
C GLY A 287 -3.21 -5.00 12.02
N VAL A 288 -2.89 -4.65 10.76
CA VAL A 288 -3.87 -4.59 9.67
C VAL A 288 -3.80 -5.89 8.88
N MET A 289 -4.97 -6.41 8.51
CA MET A 289 -5.08 -7.63 7.73
C MET A 289 -4.54 -7.40 6.32
N SER A 290 -3.67 -8.31 5.87
CA SER A 290 -3.30 -8.51 4.47
C SER A 290 -4.01 -9.74 3.95
N HIS A 291 -4.27 -9.82 2.65
CA HIS A 291 -5.06 -10.92 2.08
C HIS A 291 -4.24 -12.18 1.78
N ASP A 292 -2.92 -12.05 1.63
CA ASP A 292 -1.99 -13.13 1.33
C ASP A 292 -0.73 -13.08 2.22
N GLY A 293 -0.79 -12.33 3.32
CA GLY A 293 0.35 -12.15 4.21
C GLY A 293 1.29 -11.00 3.83
N VAL A 294 1.20 -10.45 2.63
CA VAL A 294 2.08 -9.36 2.16
C VAL A 294 1.29 -8.16 1.65
N HIS A 295 0.23 -8.40 0.88
CA HIS A 295 -0.53 -7.36 0.21
C HIS A 295 -1.80 -6.97 0.97
N HIS A 296 -2.01 -5.67 1.12
CA HIS A 296 -3.25 -5.13 1.69
C HIS A 296 -4.26 -4.76 0.61
N GLY A 297 -5.54 -4.73 1.00
CA GLY A 297 -6.66 -4.33 0.15
C GLY A 297 -6.75 -2.82 -0.11
N MET A 298 -7.95 -2.37 -0.44
CA MET A 298 -8.22 -1.00 -0.87
C MET A 298 -7.93 0.02 0.25
N GLY A 299 -8.35 -0.22 1.48
CA GLY A 299 -8.27 0.74 2.59
C GLY A 299 -6.86 1.28 2.84
N VAL A 300 -5.88 0.37 3.00
CA VAL A 300 -4.47 0.75 3.20
C VAL A 300 -3.92 1.52 1.99
N ASN A 301 -4.18 1.04 0.77
CA ASN A 301 -3.61 1.64 -0.42
C ASN A 301 -4.25 3.00 -0.74
N MET A 302 -5.54 3.19 -0.47
CA MET A 302 -6.22 4.48 -0.58
C MET A 302 -5.66 5.49 0.42
N LEU A 303 -5.38 5.07 1.66
CA LEU A 303 -4.70 5.93 2.63
C LEU A 303 -3.31 6.35 2.15
N ARG A 304 -2.49 5.40 1.68
CA ARG A 304 -1.16 5.69 1.13
C ARG A 304 -1.23 6.67 -0.04
N ALA A 305 -2.19 6.48 -0.95
CA ALA A 305 -2.38 7.36 -2.09
C ALA A 305 -2.84 8.77 -1.66
N LYS A 306 -3.71 8.89 -0.65
CA LYS A 306 -4.08 10.20 -0.07
C LYS A 306 -2.88 10.90 0.55
N VAL A 307 -2.07 10.21 1.35
CA VAL A 307 -0.84 10.76 1.94
C VAL A 307 0.13 11.22 0.83
N LEU A 308 0.25 10.45 -0.24
CA LEU A 308 1.07 10.84 -1.39
C LEU A 308 0.55 12.11 -2.08
N LEU A 309 -0.76 12.24 -2.30
CA LEU A 309 -1.35 13.45 -2.89
C LEU A 309 -1.15 14.69 -2.00
N HIS A 310 -1.30 14.53 -0.69
CA HIS A 310 -1.00 15.60 0.29
C HIS A 310 0.47 16.01 0.27
N HIS A 311 1.39 15.06 0.09
CA HIS A 311 2.81 15.39 -0.10
C HIS A 311 3.05 16.22 -1.37
N ILE A 312 2.35 15.91 -2.47
CA ILE A 312 2.45 16.70 -3.71
C ILE A 312 1.87 18.12 -3.50
N GLU A 313 0.76 18.23 -2.77
CA GLU A 313 0.20 19.52 -2.35
C GLU A 313 1.18 20.35 -1.51
N GLU A 314 1.88 19.71 -0.57
CA GLU A 314 2.92 20.35 0.25
C GLU A 314 4.12 20.82 -0.60
N LEU A 315 4.53 20.03 -1.61
CA LEU A 315 5.54 20.47 -2.57
C LEU A 315 5.06 21.68 -3.36
N ALA A 316 3.78 21.69 -3.78
CA ALA A 316 3.20 22.80 -4.55
C ALA A 316 3.13 24.09 -3.74
N SER A 317 2.68 24.02 -2.48
CA SER A 317 2.59 25.20 -1.60
C SER A 317 3.96 25.81 -1.27
N ARG A 318 5.03 25.02 -1.33
CA ARG A 318 6.42 25.47 -1.16
C ARG A 318 7.11 25.91 -2.45
N GLY A 319 6.42 25.88 -3.59
CA GLY A 319 7.05 26.14 -4.90
C GLY A 319 8.09 25.09 -5.29
N GLN A 320 8.04 23.89 -4.71
CA GLN A 320 8.92 22.74 -4.97
C GLN A 320 8.29 21.72 -5.92
N TRP A 321 7.02 21.92 -6.30
CA TRP A 321 6.34 21.20 -7.38
C TRP A 321 6.57 21.89 -8.73
N TRP A 322 7.84 22.11 -9.04
CA TRP A 322 8.29 22.60 -10.33
C TRP A 322 8.69 21.45 -11.21
#